data_AF-A0A7Y5V0J5-F1
#
_entry.id   AF-A0A7Y5V0J5-F1
#
_cell.length_a   1.000
_cell.length_b   1.000
_cell.length_c   1.000
_cell.angle_alpha   90.00
_cell.angle_beta   90.00
_cell.angle_gamma   90.00
#
_symmetry.space_group_name_H-M   'P 1'
#
loop_
_entity.id
_entity.type
_entity.pdbx_description
1 polymer ?
#
loop_
_entity_poly.entity_id
_entity_poly.type
_entity_poly.pdbx_seq_one_letter_code
_entity_poly.pdbx_strand_id
1 'polypeptide(L)'
;MSQSRKPQGQGGGLRALLPVFGLIVAVVFGVVGWLIAPDALKWFEGLIPGFTGSELDPTVMRIIVTVVIALLALVLFALIAALVTPKPTLTAREADLAREKERMLAQQKAERDRQRRSGR
;
A
#
# COMPACT_ATOMS: atom_id res chain seq x y z
N MET A 1 25.70 29.51 -20.08
CA MET A 1 24.65 29.62 -19.04
C MET A 1 23.52 28.67 -19.40
N SER A 2 23.42 27.50 -18.75
CA SER A 2 22.41 26.49 -19.05
C SER A 2 21.61 26.19 -17.79
N GLN A 3 20.31 26.38 -17.88
CA GLN A 3 19.39 26.34 -16.75
C GLN A 3 19.24 24.91 -16.18
N SER A 4 19.51 24.81 -14.87
CA SER A 4 19.24 23.64 -14.05
C SER A 4 17.74 23.44 -13.89
N ARG A 5 17.16 22.45 -14.59
CA ARG A 5 15.79 21.98 -14.30
C ARG A 5 15.85 20.90 -13.23
N LYS A 6 15.58 21.28 -11.98
CA LYS A 6 15.18 20.36 -10.91
C LYS A 6 13.88 19.67 -11.32
N PRO A 7 13.78 18.33 -11.35
CA PRO A 7 12.49 17.69 -11.30
C PRO A 7 11.93 17.86 -9.88
N GLN A 8 11.13 18.90 -9.69
CA GLN A 8 10.17 18.96 -8.58
C GLN A 8 9.05 17.96 -8.88
N GLY A 9 9.26 16.71 -8.46
CA GLY A 9 8.19 15.73 -8.30
C GLY A 9 7.86 15.60 -6.82
N GLN A 10 7.28 16.65 -6.23
CA GLN A 10 6.71 16.55 -4.88
C GLN A 10 5.49 15.61 -4.92
N GLY A 11 5.72 14.33 -4.66
CA GLY A 11 4.69 13.36 -4.27
C GLY A 11 4.70 13.03 -2.77
N GLY A 12 5.39 13.85 -1.95
CA GLY A 12 5.72 13.53 -0.56
C GLY A 12 4.57 13.69 0.44
N GLY A 13 3.54 14.49 0.13
CA GLY A 13 2.44 14.75 1.07
C GLY A 13 1.46 13.58 1.21
N LEU A 14 0.97 13.02 0.08
CA LEU A 14 0.02 11.91 0.13
C LEU A 14 0.63 10.60 0.66
N ARG A 15 1.92 10.35 0.38
CA ARG A 15 2.59 9.13 0.85
C ARG A 15 2.83 9.13 2.37
N ALA A 16 3.01 10.31 2.97
CA ALA A 16 3.12 10.44 4.42
C ALA A 16 1.78 10.26 5.15
N LEU A 17 0.66 10.47 4.46
CA LEU A 17 -0.69 10.29 5.02
C LEU A 17 -1.23 8.86 4.88
N LEU A 18 -0.60 8.01 4.07
CA LEU A 18 -0.95 6.58 3.93
C LEU A 18 -1.12 5.82 5.27
N PRO A 19 -0.20 5.92 6.25
CA PRO A 19 -0.37 5.21 7.53
C PRO A 19 -1.56 5.73 8.33
N VAL A 20 -1.85 7.03 8.28
CA VAL A 20 -3.01 7.63 8.95
C VAL A 20 -4.30 7.12 8.31
N PHE A 21 -4.35 7.05 6.98
CA PHE A 21 -5.50 6.53 6.26
C PHE A 21 -5.73 5.04 6.56
N GLY A 22 -4.66 4.24 6.62
CA GLY A 22 -4.73 2.84 7.02
C GLY A 22 -5.25 2.65 8.45
N LEU A 23 -4.84 3.50 9.39
CA LEU A 23 -5.35 3.50 10.76
C LEU A 23 -6.85 3.79 10.80
N ILE A 24 -7.31 4.84 10.10
CA ILE A 24 -8.73 5.21 10.04
C ILE A 24 -9.56 4.05 9.47
N VAL A 25 -9.10 3.45 8.38
CA VAL A 25 -9.75 2.30 7.76
C VAL A 25 -9.83 1.11 8.73
N ALA A 26 -8.75 0.80 9.44
CA ALA A 26 -8.73 -0.26 10.44
C ALA A 26 -9.72 -0.01 11.59
N VAL A 27 -9.80 1.24 12.10
CA VAL A 27 -10.76 1.63 13.13
C VAL A 27 -12.19 1.47 12.64
N VAL A 28 -12.49 1.94 11.42
CA VAL A 28 -13.82 1.81 10.82
C VAL A 28 -14.20 0.34 10.68
N PHE A 29 -13.31 -0.53 10.18
CA PHE A 29 -13.56 -1.96 10.10
C PHE A 29 -13.73 -2.62 11.47
N GLY A 30 -13.00 -2.19 12.49
CA GLY A 30 -13.18 -2.66 13.86
C GLY A 30 -14.57 -2.34 14.41
N VAL A 31 -15.05 -1.10 14.21
CA VAL A 31 -16.38 -0.68 14.64
C VAL A 31 -17.48 -1.43 13.88
N VAL A 32 -17.36 -1.54 12.56
CA VAL A 32 -18.32 -2.28 11.72
C VAL A 32 -18.33 -3.76 12.09
N GLY A 33 -17.16 -4.37 12.30
CA GLY A 33 -17.04 -5.75 12.77
C GLY A 33 -17.73 -5.97 14.12
N TRP A 34 -17.59 -5.03 15.06
CA TRP A 34 -18.23 -5.12 16.37
C TRP A 34 -19.75 -5.05 16.32
N LEU A 35 -20.29 -4.27 15.38
CA LEU A 35 -21.72 -4.15 15.12
C LEU A 35 -22.29 -5.40 14.45
N ILE A 36 -21.55 -6.02 13.53
CA ILE A 36 -21.97 -7.21 12.77
C ILE A 36 -21.77 -8.51 13.59
N ALA A 37 -20.82 -8.53 14.52
CA ALA A 37 -20.50 -9.69 15.36
C ALA A 37 -21.71 -10.40 15.99
N PRO A 38 -22.69 -9.74 16.63
CA PRO A 38 -23.85 -10.42 17.20
C PRO A 38 -24.74 -11.11 16.15
N ASP A 39 -24.88 -10.51 14.97
CA ASP A 39 -25.68 -11.12 13.89
C ASP A 39 -24.93 -12.28 13.25
N ALA A 40 -23.61 -12.15 13.06
CA ALA A 40 -22.76 -13.24 12.60
C ALA A 40 -22.81 -14.45 13.55
N LEU A 41 -22.77 -14.23 14.87
CA LEU A 41 -22.88 -15.30 15.86
C LEU A 41 -24.19 -16.07 15.75
N LYS A 42 -25.33 -15.38 15.60
CA LYS A 42 -26.65 -16.02 15.40
C LYS A 42 -26.69 -16.86 14.12
N TRP A 43 -26.03 -16.40 13.06
CA TRP A 43 -25.90 -17.16 11.82
C TRP A 43 -25.05 -18.43 12.03
N PHE A 44 -23.93 -18.33 12.74
CA PHE A 44 -23.08 -19.49 13.03
C PHE A 44 -23.79 -20.54 13.90
N GLU A 45 -24.59 -20.12 14.88
CA GLU A 45 -25.42 -21.03 15.68
C GLU A 45 -26.42 -21.83 14.82
N GLY A 46 -26.94 -21.24 13.74
CA GLY A 46 -27.84 -21.92 12.80
C GLY A 46 -27.15 -22.84 11.80
N LEU A 47 -25.87 -22.60 11.50
CA LEU A 47 -25.10 -23.36 10.51
C LEU A 47 -24.31 -24.54 11.11
N ILE A 48 -23.83 -24.41 12.35
CA ILE A 48 -22.99 -25.42 12.99
C ILE A 48 -23.77 -26.03 14.16
N PRO A 49 -24.43 -27.19 13.96
CA PRO A 49 -25.11 -27.88 15.04
C PRO A 49 -24.10 -28.29 16.12
N GLY A 50 -24.29 -27.82 17.36
CA GLY A 50 -23.40 -28.07 18.49
C GLY A 50 -22.44 -26.91 18.82
N PHE A 51 -22.45 -25.81 18.07
CA PHE A 51 -21.72 -24.60 18.42
C PHE A 51 -22.44 -23.87 19.57
N THR A 52 -22.22 -24.36 20.79
CA THR A 52 -22.62 -23.67 22.00
C THR A 52 -21.42 -22.84 22.42
N GLY A 53 -21.47 -21.52 22.16
CA GLY A 53 -20.45 -20.57 22.65
C GLY A 53 -20.41 -20.45 24.18
N SER A 54 -20.89 -21.47 24.91
CA SER A 54 -21.11 -21.50 26.35
C SER A 54 -19.87 -21.88 27.17
N GLU A 55 -18.84 -22.45 26.55
CA GLU A 55 -17.60 -22.76 27.27
C GLU A 55 -16.71 -21.52 27.49
N LEU A 56 -16.91 -20.46 26.70
CA LEU A 56 -16.23 -19.19 26.88
C LEU A 56 -17.22 -18.11 27.31
N ASP A 57 -16.72 -17.12 28.06
CA ASP A 57 -17.48 -15.90 28.36
C ASP A 57 -18.02 -15.29 27.04
N PRO A 58 -19.33 -15.01 26.94
CA PRO A 58 -19.95 -14.38 25.78
C PRO A 58 -19.21 -13.12 25.30
N THR A 59 -18.61 -12.39 26.24
CA THR A 59 -17.80 -11.20 25.93
C THR A 59 -16.55 -11.56 25.12
N VAL A 60 -15.84 -12.62 25.54
CA VAL A 60 -14.63 -13.11 24.88
C VAL A 60 -14.97 -13.65 23.50
N MET A 61 -16.04 -14.44 23.38
CA MET A 61 -16.49 -14.97 22.09
C MET A 61 -16.82 -13.84 21.10
N ARG A 62 -17.51 -12.79 21.57
CA ARG A 62 -17.83 -11.62 20.74
C ARG A 62 -16.57 -10.89 20.27
N ILE A 63 -15.57 -10.73 21.14
CA ILE A 63 -14.29 -10.11 20.76
C ILE A 63 -13.60 -10.95 19.69
N ILE A 64 -13.52 -12.27 19.86
CA ILE A 64 -12.90 -13.18 18.88
C ILE A 64 -13.58 -13.05 17.52
N VAL A 65 -14.91 -13.15 17.47
CA VAL A 65 -15.67 -13.04 16.22
C VAL A 65 -15.48 -11.66 15.58
N THR A 66 -15.48 -10.60 16.38
CA THR A 66 -15.22 -9.24 15.87
C THR A 66 -13.84 -9.15 15.22
N VAL A 67 -12.80 -9.67 15.88
CA VAL A 67 -11.42 -9.65 15.36
C VAL A 67 -11.33 -10.44 14.06
N VAL A 68 -11.96 -11.63 14.00
CA VAL A 68 -11.98 -12.46 12.79
C VAL A 68 -12.68 -11.72 11.63
N ILE A 69 -13.85 -11.14 11.87
CA ILE A 69 -14.60 -10.39 10.85
C ILE A 69 -13.80 -9.18 10.39
N ALA A 70 -13.22 -8.41 11.31
CA ALA A 70 -12.42 -7.24 10.99
C ALA A 70 -11.19 -7.62 10.14
N LEU A 71 -10.52 -8.71 10.47
CA LEU A 71 -9.36 -9.20 9.73
C LEU A 71 -9.75 -9.66 8.32
N LEU A 72 -10.87 -10.38 8.17
CA LEU A 72 -11.42 -10.76 6.87
C LEU A 72 -11.78 -9.54 6.02
N ALA A 73 -12.41 -8.52 6.62
CA ALA A 73 -12.76 -7.28 5.94
C ALA A 73 -11.49 -6.52 5.48
N LEU A 74 -10.43 -6.53 6.29
CA LEU A 74 -9.15 -5.92 5.94
C LEU A 74 -8.47 -6.66 4.78
N VAL A 75 -8.49 -8.00 4.78
CA VAL A 75 -8.00 -8.80 3.65
C VAL A 75 -8.78 -8.51 2.37
N LEU A 76 -10.11 -8.47 2.44
CA LEU A 76 -10.96 -8.10 1.29
C LEU A 76 -10.64 -6.68 0.80
N PHE A 77 -10.49 -5.73 1.71
CA PHE A 77 -10.10 -4.37 1.36
C PHE A 77 -8.73 -4.33 0.67
N ALA A 78 -7.74 -5.06 1.19
CA ALA A 78 -6.41 -5.15 0.59
C ALA A 78 -6.46 -5.77 -0.82
N LEU A 79 -7.30 -6.78 -1.03
CA LEU A 79 -7.52 -7.39 -2.34
C LEU A 79 -8.16 -6.41 -3.33
N ILE A 80 -9.20 -5.69 -2.90
CA ILE A 80 -9.84 -4.66 -3.72
C ILE A 80 -8.85 -3.54 -4.04
N ALA A 81 -8.11 -3.06 -3.04
CA ALA A 81 -7.08 -2.05 -3.23
C ALA A 81 -6.00 -2.53 -4.21
N ALA A 82 -5.58 -3.79 -4.13
CA ALA A 82 -4.62 -4.37 -5.06
C ALA A 82 -5.16 -4.47 -6.50
N LEU A 83 -6.47 -4.71 -6.68
CA LEU A 83 -7.11 -4.73 -7.99
C LEU A 83 -7.30 -3.34 -8.60
N VAL A 84 -7.62 -2.34 -7.77
CA VAL A 84 -7.87 -0.96 -8.20
C VAL A 84 -6.58 -0.18 -8.39
N THR A 85 -5.53 -0.50 -7.62
CA THR A 85 -4.24 0.18 -7.75
C THR A 85 -3.65 -0.12 -9.12
N PRO A 86 -3.45 0.90 -9.99
CA PRO A 86 -2.85 0.69 -11.29
C PRO A 86 -1.46 0.07 -11.08
N LYS A 87 -1.25 -1.13 -11.66
CA LYS A 87 0.05 -1.80 -11.64
C LYS A 87 1.08 -0.77 -12.13
N PRO A 88 2.13 -0.46 -11.37
CA PRO A 88 3.14 0.47 -11.84
C PRO A 88 3.74 -0.13 -13.10
N THR A 89 3.39 0.45 -14.24
CA THR A 89 3.91 0.02 -15.53
C THR A 89 5.42 0.24 -15.47
N LEU A 90 6.18 -0.86 -15.53
CA LEU A 90 7.64 -0.91 -15.57
C LEU A 90 8.25 0.01 -16.64
N THR A 91 7.44 0.53 -17.56
CA THR A 91 7.75 1.52 -18.59
C THR A 91 8.39 2.81 -18.06
N ALA A 92 8.09 3.24 -16.82
CA ALA A 92 8.79 4.37 -16.20
C ALA A 92 10.28 4.06 -15.99
N ARG A 93 10.63 2.80 -15.68
CA ARG A 93 11.99 2.36 -15.38
C ARG A 93 12.85 2.26 -16.64
N GLU A 94 12.27 1.84 -17.77
CA GLU A 94 13.00 1.81 -19.05
C GLU A 94 13.25 3.20 -19.63
N ALA A 95 12.25 4.10 -19.54
CA ALA A 95 12.41 5.49 -19.94
C ALA A 95 13.44 6.22 -19.07
N ASP A 96 13.47 5.95 -17.76
CA ASP A 96 14.47 6.51 -16.85
C ASP A 96 15.87 5.90 -17.08
N LEU A 97 15.97 4.60 -17.36
CA LEU A 97 17.23 3.94 -17.74
C LEU A 97 17.78 4.47 -19.08
N ALA A 98 16.92 4.76 -20.05
CA ALA A 98 17.32 5.39 -21.31
C ALA A 98 17.86 6.81 -21.07
N ARG A 99 17.19 7.60 -20.24
CA ARG A 99 17.64 8.95 -19.84
C ARG A 99 18.94 8.91 -19.05
N GLU A 100 19.15 7.89 -18.22
CA GLU A 100 20.38 7.73 -17.45
C GLU A 100 21.56 7.34 -18.35
N LYS A 101 21.35 6.43 -19.32
CA LYS A 101 22.36 6.08 -20.34
C LYS A 101 22.77 7.28 -21.21
N GLU A 102 21.81 8.09 -21.65
CA GLU A 102 22.11 9.31 -22.42
C GLU A 102 22.96 10.30 -21.61
N ARG A 103 22.68 10.46 -20.31
CA ARG A 103 23.46 11.34 -19.42
C ARG A 103 24.88 10.82 -19.22
N MET A 104 25.06 9.51 -19.06
CA MET A 104 26.41 8.92 -18.96
C MET A 104 27.22 9.12 -20.24
N LEU A 105 26.61 8.90 -21.42
CA LEU A 105 27.30 9.08 -22.70
C LEU A 105 27.69 10.54 -22.94
N ALA A 106 26.81 11.48 -22.58
CA ALA A 106 27.09 12.91 -22.67
C ALA A 106 28.24 13.33 -21.73
N GLN A 107 28.30 12.78 -20.51
CA GLN A 107 29.38 13.05 -19.56
C GLN A 107 30.72 12.48 -20.04
N GLN A 108 30.75 11.21 -20.51
CA GLN A 108 31.97 10.61 -21.05
C GLN A 108 32.52 11.37 -22.25
N LYS A 109 31.63 11.87 -23.13
CA LYS A 109 32.03 12.69 -24.27
C LYS A 109 32.62 14.03 -23.83
N ALA A 110 31.98 14.70 -22.88
CA ALA A 110 32.48 15.95 -22.32
C ALA A 110 33.83 15.79 -21.59
N GLU A 111 34.06 14.68 -20.90
CA GLU A 111 35.33 14.38 -20.25
C GLU A 111 36.45 14.08 -21.26
N ARG A 112 36.16 13.30 -22.31
CA ARG A 112 37.12 13.05 -23.40
C ARG A 112 37.53 14.34 -24.11
N ASP A 113 36.59 15.26 -24.34
CA ASP A 113 36.88 16.55 -24.97
C ASP A 113 37.71 17.47 -24.06
N ARG A 114 37.54 17.38 -22.74
CA ARG A 114 38.37 18.10 -21.76
C ARG A 114 39.81 17.56 -21.73
N GLN A 115 39.98 16.23 -21.73
CA GLN A 115 41.30 15.60 -21.78
C GLN A 115 42.08 15.94 -23.05
N ARG A 116 41.39 16.03 -24.20
CA ARG A 116 41.99 16.45 -25.48
C ARG A 116 42.42 17.91 -25.51
N ARG A 117 41.78 18.78 -24.70
CA ARG A 117 42.10 20.21 -24.63
C ARG A 117 43.15 20.54 -23.59
N SER A 118 43.31 19.74 -22.53
CA SER A 118 44.33 19.98 -21.49
C SER A 118 45.65 19.24 -21.73
N GLY A 119 45.70 18.30 -22.68
CA GLY A 119 46.90 17.54 -23.05
C GLY A 119 47.71 18.15 -24.21
N ARG A 120 47.49 19.42 -24.54
CA ARG A 120 48.18 20.18 -25.58
C ARG A 120 48.71 21.48 -24.98
#